data_AF-A0A849EIT7-F1
#
_entry.id   AF-A0A849EIT7-F1
#
_cell.length_a   1.000
_cell.length_b   1.000
_cell.length_c   1.000
_cell.angle_alpha   90.00
_cell.angle_beta   90.00
_cell.angle_gamma   90.00
#
_symmetry.space_group_name_H-M   'P 1'
#
loop_
_entity.id
_entity.type
_entity.pdbx_description
1 polymer ?
#
loop_
_entity_poly.entity_id
_entity_poly.type
_entity_poly.pdbx_seq_one_letter_code
_entity_poly.pdbx_strand_id
1 'polypeptide(L)'
;MQLKDTIIALATPSGAGAIAVIRVSGAEAISICTSKFQAVSGKDLSTVKSHTVHLGYIKDGERTLDQVLATVFEGPHSYTGEDVVEISCHGSMYIQQEIIQLLLRSGCRMATAGEFTMRAFLNGKMDLSQA
;
A
#
# COMPACT_ATOMS: atom_id res chain seq x y z
N MET A 1 -15.89 11.97 -8.21
CA MET A 1 -14.98 11.22 -7.33
C MET A 1 -15.24 9.75 -7.57
N GLN A 2 -14.32 9.01 -8.19
CA GLN A 2 -14.54 7.58 -8.45
C GLN A 2 -14.10 6.80 -7.20
N LEU A 3 -15.04 6.27 -6.43
CA LEU A 3 -14.78 5.43 -5.25
C LEU A 3 -14.32 3.99 -5.63
N LYS A 4 -13.96 3.75 -6.89
CA LYS A 4 -13.55 2.43 -7.39
C LYS A 4 -12.07 2.34 -7.72
N ASP A 5 -11.34 3.45 -7.63
CA ASP A 5 -9.92 3.45 -7.92
C ASP A 5 -9.10 2.99 -6.71
N THR A 6 -7.92 2.46 -7.01
CA THR A 6 -6.93 2.09 -6.00
C THR A 6 -6.00 3.26 -5.77
N ILE A 7 -5.91 3.73 -4.54
CA ILE A 7 -5.12 4.91 -4.16
C ILE A 7 -3.82 4.55 -3.47
N ILE A 8 -2.82 5.40 -3.63
CA ILE A 8 -1.49 5.29 -3.00
C ILE A 8 -1.07 6.61 -2.37
N ALA A 9 -0.40 6.56 -1.22
CA ALA A 9 0.35 7.67 -0.67
C ALA A 9 1.48 7.21 0.27
N LEU A 10 2.41 8.12 0.54
CA LEU A 10 3.30 8.01 1.69
C LEU A 10 2.48 8.22 2.98
N ALA A 11 2.47 7.22 3.86
CA ALA A 11 1.76 7.25 5.14
C ALA A 11 2.64 7.78 6.28
N THR A 12 3.96 7.75 6.13
CA THR A 12 4.91 8.40 7.04
C THR A 12 5.16 9.86 6.67
N PRO A 13 5.68 10.70 7.58
CA PRO A 13 6.12 12.05 7.25
C PRO A 13 7.08 12.06 6.06
N SER A 14 7.02 13.11 5.26
CA SER A 14 7.96 13.29 4.14
C SER A 14 9.38 13.52 4.65
N GLY A 15 10.37 12.95 3.94
CA GLY A 15 11.78 13.14 4.24
C GLY A 15 12.57 11.84 4.30
N ALA A 16 13.82 11.96 4.75
CA ALA A 16 14.70 10.83 4.96
C ALA A 16 14.52 10.25 6.37
N GLY A 17 14.56 8.92 6.48
CA GLY A 17 14.49 8.20 7.74
C GLY A 17 14.99 6.75 7.57
N ALA A 18 14.93 5.96 8.65
CA ALA A 18 15.27 4.53 8.56
C ALA A 18 14.22 3.77 7.73
N ILE A 19 12.93 4.05 7.98
CA ILE A 19 11.80 3.38 7.35
C ILE A 19 10.82 4.42 6.84
N ALA A 20 10.19 4.11 5.71
CA ALA A 20 9.02 4.81 5.19
C ALA A 20 7.90 3.80 4.91
N VAL A 21 6.66 4.21 5.17
CA VAL A 21 5.47 3.38 4.87
C VAL A 21 4.73 3.99 3.70
N ILE A 22 4.55 3.19 2.65
CA ILE A 22 3.69 3.51 1.51
C ILE A 22 2.43 2.69 1.66
N ARG A 23 1.26 3.35 1.68
CA ARG A 23 -0.04 2.70 1.84
C ARG A 23 -0.77 2.70 0.51
N VAL A 24 -1.28 1.53 0.12
CA VAL A 24 -2.14 1.33 -1.05
C VAL A 24 -3.51 0.84 -0.55
N SER A 25 -4.60 1.41 -1.06
CA SER A 25 -5.97 1.02 -0.68
C SER A 25 -6.93 1.04 -1.85
N GLY A 26 -7.78 0.02 -1.96
CA GLY A 26 -8.80 -0.11 -3.00
C GLY A 26 -8.92 -1.54 -3.51
N ALA A 27 -9.88 -1.78 -4.41
CA ALA A 27 -10.23 -3.12 -4.90
C ALA A 27 -9.07 -3.88 -5.59
N GLU A 28 -8.05 -3.16 -6.08
CA GLU A 28 -6.88 -3.76 -6.74
C GLU A 28 -5.61 -3.63 -5.89
N ALA A 29 -5.70 -3.21 -4.62
CA ALA A 29 -4.54 -2.97 -3.78
C ALA A 29 -3.66 -4.23 -3.64
N ILE A 30 -4.28 -5.37 -3.36
CA ILE A 30 -3.56 -6.64 -3.20
C ILE A 30 -3.01 -7.11 -4.55
N SER A 31 -3.83 -7.12 -5.62
CA SER A 31 -3.39 -7.62 -6.94
C SER A 31 -2.25 -6.79 -7.53
N ILE A 32 -2.32 -5.45 -7.46
CA ILE A 32 -1.26 -4.55 -7.93
C ILE A 32 0.02 -4.80 -7.12
N CYS A 33 -0.07 -4.84 -5.79
CA CYS A 33 1.10 -5.07 -4.94
C CYS A 33 1.72 -6.45 -5.15
N THR A 34 0.90 -7.51 -5.26
CA THR A 34 1.35 -8.87 -5.61
C THR A 34 2.17 -8.86 -6.89
N SER A 35 1.70 -8.18 -7.94
CA SER A 35 2.39 -8.16 -9.24
C SER A 35 3.79 -7.52 -9.21
N LYS A 36 4.05 -6.68 -8.20
CA LYS A 36 5.32 -5.95 -8.02
C LYS A 36 6.16 -6.46 -6.86
N PHE A 37 5.69 -7.48 -6.14
CA PHE A 37 6.33 -7.99 -4.95
C PHE A 37 6.77 -9.44 -5.14
N GLN A 38 8.05 -9.71 -4.87
CA GLN A 38 8.60 -11.05 -4.82
C GLN A 38 8.92 -11.41 -3.37
N ALA A 39 8.10 -12.26 -2.76
CA ALA A 39 8.35 -12.72 -1.39
C ALA A 39 9.63 -13.57 -1.32
N VAL A 40 10.46 -13.35 -0.29
CA VAL A 40 11.61 -14.23 0.01
C VAL A 40 11.15 -15.66 0.27
N SER A 41 9.97 -15.82 0.87
CA SER A 41 9.37 -17.12 1.16
C SER A 41 8.71 -17.81 -0.05
N GLY A 42 8.65 -17.15 -1.21
CA GLY A 42 7.93 -17.64 -2.40
C GLY A 42 6.39 -17.55 -2.31
N LYS A 43 5.84 -16.97 -1.23
CA LYS A 43 4.40 -16.76 -1.07
C LYS A 43 3.87 -15.64 -1.97
N ASP A 44 2.63 -15.80 -2.41
CA ASP A 44 1.88 -14.79 -3.16
C ASP A 44 0.99 -13.98 -2.21
N LEU A 45 1.08 -12.64 -2.23
CA LEU A 45 0.30 -11.76 -1.33
C LEU A 45 -1.22 -11.87 -1.52
N SER A 46 -1.71 -12.43 -2.62
CA SER A 46 -3.14 -12.71 -2.83
C SER A 46 -3.64 -13.97 -2.13
N THR A 47 -2.73 -14.78 -1.57
CA THR A 47 -3.05 -16.07 -0.94
C THR A 47 -2.66 -16.13 0.54
N VAL A 48 -1.96 -15.12 1.03
CA VAL A 48 -1.56 -15.02 2.43
C VAL A 48 -2.74 -14.61 3.30
N LYS A 49 -2.65 -14.90 4.60
CA LYS A 49 -3.68 -14.44 5.55
C LYS A 49 -3.59 -12.92 5.71
N SER A 50 -4.74 -12.27 5.79
CA SER A 50 -4.86 -10.88 6.26
C SER A 50 -4.17 -10.68 7.63
N HIS A 51 -3.72 -9.46 7.89
CA HIS A 51 -2.97 -9.04 9.09
C HIS A 51 -1.65 -9.79 9.29
N THR A 52 -0.99 -10.18 8.21
CA THR A 52 0.35 -10.78 8.27
C THR A 52 1.36 -9.97 7.47
N VAL A 53 2.63 -10.09 7.87
CA VAL A 53 3.76 -9.37 7.30
C VAL A 53 4.66 -10.31 6.53
N HIS A 54 5.14 -9.86 5.38
CA HIS A 54 5.97 -10.65 4.47
C HIS A 54 7.22 -9.88 4.05
N LEU A 55 8.38 -10.51 4.24
CA LEU A 55 9.64 -10.02 3.70
C LEU A 55 9.75 -10.38 2.22
N GLY A 56 10.11 -9.40 1.40
CA GLY A 56 10.28 -9.58 -0.04
C GLY A 56 10.94 -8.39 -0.70
N TYR A 57 10.91 -8.39 -2.02
CA TYR A 57 11.51 -7.36 -2.86
C TYR A 57 10.43 -6.70 -3.71
N ILE A 58 10.46 -5.37 -3.78
CA ILE A 58 9.71 -4.65 -4.82
C ILE A 58 10.55 -4.65 -6.09
N LYS A 59 9.97 -5.09 -7.21
CA LYS A 59 10.65 -5.22 -8.49
C LYS A 59 9.94 -4.46 -9.61
N ASP A 60 10.73 -3.82 -10.47
CA ASP A 60 10.32 -3.29 -11.77
C ASP A 60 10.98 -4.11 -12.88
N GLY A 61 10.28 -5.15 -13.34
CA GLY A 61 10.87 -6.20 -14.18
C GLY A 61 11.99 -6.93 -13.45
N GLU A 62 13.19 -6.94 -14.04
CA GLU A 62 14.37 -7.56 -13.42
C GLU A 62 15.04 -6.67 -12.36
N ARG A 63 14.73 -5.37 -12.33
CA ARG A 63 15.34 -4.43 -11.40
C ARG A 63 14.68 -4.53 -10.03
N THR A 64 15.44 -4.88 -9.01
CA THR A 64 15.03 -4.74 -7.61
C THR A 64 15.13 -3.27 -7.19
N LEU A 65 14.02 -2.70 -6.72
CA LEU A 65 14.00 -1.35 -6.17
C LEU A 65 14.42 -1.36 -4.70
N ASP A 66 13.81 -2.24 -3.90
CA ASP A 66 14.12 -2.34 -2.48
C ASP A 66 13.72 -3.70 -1.88
N GLN A 67 14.33 -4.06 -0.75
CA GLN A 67 13.85 -5.12 0.14
C GLN A 67 12.91 -4.50 1.19
N VAL A 68 11.69 -5.00 1.27
CA VAL A 68 10.60 -4.39 2.04
C VAL A 68 9.88 -5.42 2.92
N LEU A 69 9.12 -4.91 3.88
CA LEU A 69 8.05 -5.64 4.53
C LEU A 69 6.71 -5.21 3.92
N ALA A 70 5.95 -6.16 3.39
CA ALA A 70 4.59 -5.95 2.92
C ALA A 70 3.60 -6.51 3.96
N THR A 71 2.70 -5.66 4.45
CA THR A 71 1.62 -6.06 5.35
C THR A 71 0.29 -6.01 4.60
N VAL A 72 -0.45 -7.12 4.63
CA VAL A 72 -1.73 -7.27 3.91
C VAL A 72 -2.90 -7.11 4.87
N PHE A 73 -3.89 -6.31 4.51
CA PHE A 73 -5.16 -6.20 5.21
C PHE A 73 -6.31 -6.35 4.20
N GLU A 74 -7.04 -7.46 4.31
CA GLU A 74 -8.25 -7.68 3.51
C GLU A 74 -9.43 -6.88 4.06
N GLY A 75 -10.22 -6.29 3.16
CA GLY A 75 -11.50 -5.67 3.49
C GLY A 75 -12.50 -6.71 4.03
N PRO A 76 -13.40 -6.35 4.97
CA PRO A 76 -13.61 -5.03 5.57
C PRO A 76 -12.72 -4.76 6.80
N HIS A 77 -11.71 -5.58 7.06
CA HIS A 77 -10.90 -5.55 8.27
C HIS A 77 -9.61 -4.74 8.09
N SER A 78 -9.71 -3.59 7.44
CA SER A 78 -8.60 -2.64 7.26
C SER A 78 -8.97 -1.26 7.79
N TYR A 79 -8.04 -0.30 7.73
CA TYR A 79 -8.30 1.09 8.11
C TYR A 79 -9.41 1.73 7.27
N THR A 80 -9.34 1.59 5.94
CA THR A 80 -10.32 2.17 5.02
C THR A 80 -11.58 1.32 4.88
N GLY A 81 -11.56 0.05 5.31
CA GLY A 81 -12.62 -0.92 5.03
C GLY A 81 -12.51 -1.57 3.64
N GLU A 82 -11.50 -1.22 2.86
CA GLU A 82 -11.16 -1.85 1.57
C GLU A 82 -9.97 -2.79 1.74
N ASP A 83 -9.54 -3.46 0.67
CA ASP A 83 -8.22 -4.08 0.67
C ASP A 83 -7.14 -3.01 0.80
N VAL A 84 -6.16 -3.28 1.66
CA VAL A 84 -5.02 -2.40 1.94
C VAL A 84 -3.73 -3.21 1.96
N VAL A 85 -2.70 -2.66 1.33
CA VAL A 85 -1.33 -3.15 1.49
C VAL A 85 -0.46 -2.00 1.98
N GLU A 86 0.32 -2.26 3.03
CA GLU A 86 1.33 -1.33 3.53
C GLU A 86 2.73 -1.87 3.21
N ILE A 87 3.50 -1.06 2.49
CA ILE A 87 4.87 -1.37 2.09
C ILE A 87 5.81 -0.55 2.99
N SER A 88 6.45 -1.21 3.95
CA SER A 88 7.50 -0.64 4.78
C SER A 88 8.84 -0.84 4.07
N CYS A 89 9.38 0.24 3.50
CA CYS A 89 10.62 0.29 2.73
C CYS A 89 11.69 1.12 3.45
N HIS A 90 12.91 1.11 2.95
CA HIS A 90 13.95 2.01 3.45
C HIS A 90 13.52 3.46 3.28
N GLY A 91 13.73 4.28 4.31
CA GLY A 91 13.30 5.69 4.33
C GLY A 91 14.12 6.62 3.44
N SER A 92 14.69 6.15 2.35
CA SER A 92 15.32 6.99 1.32
C SER A 92 14.25 7.64 0.43
N MET A 93 14.32 8.96 0.25
CA MET A 93 13.38 9.69 -0.63
C MET A 93 13.39 9.14 -2.06
N TYR A 94 14.56 8.70 -2.55
CA TYR A 94 14.69 8.10 -3.88
C TYR A 94 13.90 6.79 -3.98
N ILE A 95 14.04 5.90 -2.99
CA ILE A 95 13.33 4.62 -2.95
C ILE A 95 11.81 4.84 -2.84
N GLN A 96 11.39 5.74 -1.96
CA GLN A 96 9.98 6.10 -1.80
C GLN A 96 9.36 6.55 -3.14
N GLN A 97 10.05 7.44 -3.86
CA GLN A 97 9.58 7.94 -5.16
C GLN A 97 9.54 6.84 -6.23
N GLU A 98 10.57 6.00 -6.34
CA GLU A 98 10.60 4.90 -7.31
C GLU A 98 9.45 3.90 -7.08
N ILE A 99 9.17 3.53 -5.83
CA ILE A 99 8.07 2.61 -5.49
C ILE A 99 6.71 3.26 -5.79
N ILE A 100 6.51 4.52 -5.41
CA ILE A 100 5.26 5.25 -5.70
C ILE A 100 5.04 5.33 -7.22
N GLN A 101 6.06 5.71 -7.99
CA GLN A 101 5.96 5.82 -9.45
C GLN A 101 5.68 4.47 -10.11
N LEU A 102 6.30 3.38 -9.62
CA LEU A 102 6.02 2.03 -10.09
C LEU A 102 4.54 1.67 -9.90
N LEU A 103 3.99 1.92 -8.71
CA LEU A 103 2.61 1.57 -8.40
C LEU A 103 1.60 2.47 -9.13
N LEU A 104 1.93 3.76 -9.34
CA LEU A 104 1.13 4.64 -10.21
C LEU A 104 1.06 4.12 -11.64
N ARG A 105 2.18 3.69 -12.23
CA ARG A 105 2.21 3.06 -13.57
C ARG A 105 1.45 1.73 -13.63
N SER A 106 1.20 1.11 -12.47
CA SER A 106 0.54 -0.19 -12.35
C SER A 106 -0.97 -0.10 -12.10
N GLY A 107 -1.54 1.10 -12.08
CA GLY A 107 -2.98 1.32 -11.94
C GLY A 107 -3.40 2.08 -10.69
N CYS A 108 -2.47 2.39 -9.78
CA CYS A 108 -2.79 3.25 -8.63
C CYS A 108 -2.93 4.72 -9.05
N ARG A 109 -3.70 5.48 -8.28
CA ARG A 109 -3.74 6.95 -8.32
C ARG A 109 -3.22 7.52 -7.01
N MET A 110 -2.56 8.69 -7.04
CA MET A 110 -2.22 9.41 -5.82
C MET A 110 -3.48 9.75 -5.02
N ALA A 111 -3.50 9.43 -3.72
CA ALA A 111 -4.58 9.80 -2.82
C ALA A 111 -4.65 11.33 -2.66
N THR A 112 -5.86 11.88 -2.54
CA THR A 112 -6.06 13.27 -2.12
C THR A 112 -5.90 13.41 -0.60
N ALA A 113 -5.75 14.66 -0.12
CA ALA A 113 -5.68 14.93 1.30
C ALA A 113 -6.91 14.35 2.04
N GLY A 114 -6.67 13.58 3.10
CA GLY A 114 -7.72 12.95 3.90
C GLY A 114 -8.46 11.78 3.22
N GLU A 115 -8.08 11.35 2.01
CA GLU A 115 -8.88 10.38 1.25
C GLU A 115 -9.00 9.01 1.95
N PHE A 116 -7.94 8.52 2.60
CA PHE A 116 -8.00 7.26 3.36
C PHE A 116 -9.02 7.34 4.51
N THR A 117 -8.99 8.42 5.30
CA THR A 117 -9.92 8.62 6.41
C THR A 117 -11.35 8.82 5.90
N MET A 118 -11.51 9.57 4.81
CA MET A 118 -12.80 9.74 4.15
C MET A 118 -13.39 8.39 3.71
N ARG A 119 -12.59 7.49 3.12
CA ARG A 119 -13.05 6.14 2.75
C ARG A 119 -13.40 5.30 3.99
N ALA A 120 -12.62 5.41 5.06
CA ALA A 120 -12.92 4.75 6.33
C ALA A 120 -14.31 5.17 6.86
N PHE A 121 -14.60 6.47 6.86
CA PHE A 121 -15.92 7.01 7.21
C PHE A 121 -17.03 6.47 6.28
N LEU A 122 -16.83 6.53 4.96
CA LEU A 122 -17.82 6.05 3.99
C LEU A 122 -18.11 4.54 4.10
N ASN A 123 -17.11 3.76 4.52
CA ASN A 123 -17.24 2.31 4.76
C ASN A 123 -17.68 1.98 6.20
N GLY A 124 -18.11 2.97 6.99
CA GLY A 124 -18.63 2.77 8.34
C GLY A 124 -17.59 2.29 9.36
N LYS A 125 -16.30 2.52 9.09
CA LYS A 125 -15.20 2.18 10.03
C LYS A 125 -15.12 3.13 11.21
N MET A 126 -15.63 4.35 11.03
CA MET A 126 -15.65 5.42 12.02
C MET A 126 -16.78 6.40 11.70
N ASP A 127 -17.22 7.16 12.71
CA ASP A 127 -18.14 8.28 12.51
C ASP A 127 -17.41 9.59 12.19
N LEU A 128 -18.14 10.65 11.87
CA LEU A 128 -17.56 11.94 11.48
C LEU A 128 -16.80 12.64 12.63
N SER A 129 -17.16 12.37 13.88
CA SER A 129 -16.47 12.94 15.04
C SER A 129 -15.11 12.28 15.29
N GLN A 130 -14.94 11.05 14.81
CA GLN A 130 -13.70 10.29 14.85
C GLN A 130 -12.77 10.54 13.63
N ALA A 131 -13.32 11.10 12.54
CA ALA A 131 -12.64 11.28 11.26
C ALA A 131 -11.79 12.56 11.15
#